data_AF-A0A1V5ID96-F1
#
_entry.id   AF-A0A1V5ID96-F1
#
_cell.length_a   1.000
_cell.length_b   1.000
_cell.length_c   1.000
_cell.angle_alpha   90.00
_cell.angle_beta   90.00
_cell.angle_gamma   90.00
#
_symmetry.space_group_name_H-M   'P 1'
#
loop_
_entity.id
_entity.type
_entity.pdbx_description
1 polymer ?
#
loop_
_entity_poly.entity_id
_entity_poly.type
_entity_poly.pdbx_seq_one_letter_code
_entity_poly.pdbx_strand_id
1 'polypeptide(L)'
;MIGGTMEYKKTCAACGSFFVTQNENQSCCSSECGLQLGRRNKKKYYTCQYCGEQFWKPDAFRKKYCSKECQMAARSDEAMKRHLNLSPASEPEVYQRECLWCKEQFETPYPNKLYCSPECAYEGNKRMKRQQWADEYAPHIFTCLECGVEVKTECGDKHSLFCSERCMEKYHSRIYKKQRKQQMRSAWVEPVTFDAVYYRSNGVCGICGLPVSYDKSPADIWAATIDHIVPLSRGGKHELSNCQLAHRLCNSTKQDDIEDYHIDWAEKNKLDNGRWTDALTKYSLHTRMQAAL
;
A
#
# COMPACT_ATOMS: atom_id res chain seq x y z
N MET A 1 -14.89 54.03 -39.15
CA MET A 1 -15.89 53.94 -38.07
C MET A 1 -15.47 52.82 -37.14
N ILE A 2 -14.81 53.16 -36.03
CA ILE A 2 -14.32 52.16 -35.07
C ILE A 2 -15.51 51.82 -34.18
N GLY A 3 -16.11 50.64 -34.37
CA GLY A 3 -17.22 50.16 -33.56
C GLY A 3 -16.72 49.91 -32.13
N GLY A 4 -17.09 50.80 -31.22
CA GLY A 4 -16.82 50.61 -29.79
C GLY A 4 -17.65 49.45 -29.26
N THR A 5 -16.99 48.39 -28.82
CA THR A 5 -17.62 47.27 -28.12
C THR A 5 -18.12 47.76 -26.76
N MET A 6 -19.44 47.67 -26.52
CA MET A 6 -20.03 47.99 -25.21
C MET A 6 -19.46 47.06 -24.13
N GLU A 7 -18.98 47.64 -23.03
CA GLU A 7 -18.44 46.90 -21.90
C GLU A 7 -19.43 46.89 -20.72
N TYR A 8 -19.67 45.71 -20.18
CA TYR A 8 -20.55 45.47 -19.03
C TYR A 8 -19.72 45.20 -17.77
N LYS A 9 -19.98 45.97 -16.71
CA LYS A 9 -19.41 45.71 -15.38
C LYS A 9 -20.35 44.78 -14.61
N LYS A 10 -19.82 43.63 -14.17
CA LYS A 10 -20.61 42.56 -13.55
C LYS A 10 -19.93 41.98 -12.32
N THR A 11 -20.72 41.32 -11.49
CA THR A 11 -20.25 40.54 -10.35
C THR A 11 -20.26 39.06 -10.71
N CYS A 12 -19.16 38.36 -10.45
CA CYS A 12 -19.05 36.93 -10.77
C CYS A 12 -19.97 36.09 -9.88
N ALA A 13 -20.82 35.26 -10.49
CA ALA A 13 -21.74 34.38 -9.78
C ALA A 13 -21.06 33.27 -8.94
N ALA A 14 -19.77 32.98 -9.16
CA ALA A 14 -19.04 31.93 -8.45
C ALA A 14 -18.28 32.45 -7.22
N CYS A 15 -17.50 33.52 -7.39
CA CYS A 15 -16.59 34.07 -6.37
C CYS A 15 -16.99 35.45 -5.85
N GLY A 16 -17.99 36.11 -6.44
CA GLY A 16 -18.46 37.43 -6.00
C GLY A 16 -17.55 38.60 -6.41
N SER A 17 -16.47 38.38 -7.15
CA SER A 17 -15.58 39.46 -7.59
C SER A 17 -16.16 40.25 -8.76
N PHE A 18 -15.84 41.55 -8.82
CA PHE A 18 -16.19 42.39 -9.97
C PHE A 18 -15.32 42.06 -11.18
N PHE A 19 -15.91 42.06 -12.38
CA PHE A 19 -15.20 41.89 -13.65
C PHE A 19 -15.89 42.66 -14.77
N VAL A 20 -15.14 42.96 -15.83
CA VAL A 20 -15.64 43.66 -17.02
C VAL A 20 -15.67 42.67 -18.18
N THR A 21 -16.73 42.68 -18.97
CA THR A 21 -16.88 41.80 -20.14
C THR A 21 -17.58 42.52 -21.28
N GLN A 22 -17.26 42.15 -22.51
CA GLN A 22 -17.97 42.60 -23.71
C GLN A 22 -19.16 41.69 -24.07
N ASN A 23 -19.35 40.60 -23.32
CA ASN A 23 -20.44 39.65 -23.52
C ASN A 23 -21.51 39.82 -22.43
N GLU A 24 -22.68 40.30 -22.82
CA GLU A 24 -23.82 40.50 -21.92
C GLU A 24 -24.31 39.22 -21.23
N ASN A 25 -24.03 38.03 -21.76
CA ASN A 25 -24.44 36.76 -21.14
C ASN A 25 -23.38 36.14 -20.24
N GLN A 26 -22.16 36.70 -20.19
CA GLN A 26 -21.11 36.16 -19.33
C GLN A 26 -21.42 36.44 -17.85
N SER A 27 -21.41 35.37 -17.04
CA SER A 27 -21.77 35.39 -15.62
C SER A 27 -20.59 35.12 -14.68
N CYS A 28 -19.44 34.69 -15.21
CA CYS A 28 -18.25 34.35 -14.46
C CYS A 28 -17.02 35.11 -14.94
N CYS A 29 -16.15 35.52 -14.02
CA CYS A 29 -14.94 36.30 -14.32
C CYS A 29 -13.86 35.47 -15.02
N SER A 30 -13.90 34.15 -14.90
CA SER A 30 -12.97 33.22 -15.55
C SER A 30 -13.65 31.89 -15.91
N SER A 31 -13.00 31.13 -16.79
CA SER A 31 -13.38 29.75 -17.10
C SER A 31 -13.39 28.86 -15.85
N GLU A 32 -12.47 29.10 -14.92
CA GLU A 32 -12.37 28.39 -13.65
C GLU A 32 -13.55 28.70 -12.72
N CYS A 33 -13.97 29.97 -12.63
CA CYS A 33 -15.21 30.35 -11.95
C CYS A 33 -16.44 29.75 -12.64
N GLY A 34 -16.46 29.67 -13.97
CA GLY A 34 -17.50 28.99 -14.75
C GLY A 34 -17.60 27.50 -14.42
N LEU A 35 -16.45 26.80 -14.31
CA LEU A 35 -16.38 25.41 -13.88
C LEU A 35 -16.83 25.24 -12.43
N GLN A 36 -16.46 26.15 -11.53
CA GLN A 36 -16.87 26.13 -10.13
C GLN A 36 -18.39 26.30 -9.98
N LEU A 37 -18.99 27.23 -10.75
CA LEU A 37 -20.44 27.42 -10.80
C LEU A 37 -21.15 26.19 -11.40
N GLY A 38 -20.60 25.62 -12.48
CA GLY A 38 -21.11 24.41 -13.11
C GLY A 38 -21.05 23.17 -12.19
N ARG A 39 -20.02 23.06 -11.35
CA ARG A 39 -19.89 22.02 -10.32
C ARG A 39 -20.88 22.21 -9.17
N ARG A 40 -21.15 23.46 -8.75
CA ARG A 40 -22.18 23.77 -7.73
C ARG A 40 -23.60 23.39 -8.19
N ASN A 41 -23.90 23.53 -9.48
CA ASN A 41 -25.27 23.39 -10.02
C ASN A 41 -25.68 21.99 -10.53
N LYS A 42 -24.92 20.91 -10.27
CA LYS A 42 -25.33 19.54 -10.70
C LYS A 42 -25.17 18.49 -9.61
N LYS A 43 -25.73 18.72 -8.42
CA LYS A 43 -26.02 17.61 -7.51
C LYS A 43 -27.18 16.79 -8.07
N LYS A 44 -26.88 15.73 -8.83
CA LYS A 44 -27.86 14.77 -9.33
C LYS A 44 -28.17 13.73 -8.25
N TYR A 45 -29.37 13.77 -7.71
CA TYR A 45 -29.83 12.79 -6.72
C TYR A 45 -30.28 11.51 -7.41
N TYR A 46 -29.98 10.37 -6.80
CA TYR A 46 -30.34 9.03 -7.26
C TYR A 46 -31.14 8.32 -6.18
N THR A 47 -32.05 7.44 -6.58
CA THR A 47 -32.88 6.67 -5.65
C THR A 47 -32.16 5.38 -5.25
N CYS A 48 -32.04 5.12 -3.96
CA CYS A 48 -31.51 3.86 -3.43
C CYS A 48 -32.46 2.70 -3.78
N GLN A 49 -31.94 1.63 -4.39
CA GLN A 49 -32.75 0.45 -4.75
C GLN A 49 -33.17 -0.41 -3.54
N TYR A 50 -32.64 -0.12 -2.34
CA TYR A 50 -32.99 -0.85 -1.11
C TYR A 50 -33.99 -0.06 -0.24
N CYS A 51 -33.58 1.11 0.28
CA CYS A 51 -34.44 1.91 1.16
C CYS A 51 -35.38 2.89 0.42
N GLY A 52 -35.19 3.10 -0.89
CA GLY A 52 -36.01 4.03 -1.67
C GLY A 52 -35.67 5.52 -1.47
N GLU A 53 -34.76 5.87 -0.57
CA GLU A 53 -34.40 7.28 -0.31
C GLU A 53 -33.50 7.88 -1.41
N GLN A 54 -33.60 9.19 -1.58
CA GLN A 54 -32.74 9.96 -2.48
C GLN A 54 -31.36 10.20 -1.87
N PHE A 55 -30.30 9.96 -2.64
CA PHE A 55 -28.92 10.20 -2.20
C PHE A 55 -28.08 10.85 -3.29
N TRP A 56 -27.04 11.57 -2.86
CA TRP A 56 -26.05 12.19 -3.76
C TRP A 56 -24.63 11.83 -3.31
N LYS A 57 -23.79 11.42 -4.28
CA LYS A 57 -22.35 11.18 -4.18
C LYS A 57 -21.67 11.53 -5.51
N PRO A 58 -20.37 11.86 -5.54
CA PRO A 58 -19.65 12.17 -6.78
C PRO A 58 -19.77 11.09 -7.87
N ASP A 59 -19.88 9.83 -7.48
CA ASP A 59 -20.00 8.65 -8.34
C ASP A 59 -21.39 7.97 -8.23
N ALA A 60 -22.40 8.66 -7.70
CA ALA A 60 -23.72 8.09 -7.43
C ALA A 60 -24.41 7.47 -8.65
N PHE A 61 -24.11 7.94 -9.87
CA PHE A 61 -24.65 7.39 -11.11
C PHE A 61 -24.26 5.92 -11.37
N ARG A 62 -23.20 5.40 -10.72
CA ARG A 62 -22.78 3.99 -10.78
C ARG A 62 -23.20 3.19 -9.54
N LYS A 63 -23.86 3.83 -8.57
CA LYS A 63 -24.22 3.21 -7.29
C LYS A 63 -25.71 2.85 -7.30
N LYS A 64 -26.00 1.62 -6.88
CA LYS A 64 -27.37 1.14 -6.67
C LYS A 64 -27.94 1.51 -5.31
N TYR A 65 -27.07 1.78 -4.33
CA TYR A 65 -27.45 1.96 -2.93
C TYR A 65 -26.84 3.24 -2.35
N CYS A 66 -27.56 3.88 -1.42
CA CYS A 66 -27.10 5.11 -0.76
C CYS A 66 -25.90 4.86 0.18
N SER A 67 -25.83 3.68 0.80
CA SER A 67 -24.84 3.34 1.82
C SER A 67 -24.37 1.88 1.74
N LYS A 68 -23.29 1.56 2.46
CA LYS A 68 -22.75 0.19 2.55
C LYS A 68 -23.74 -0.72 3.28
N GLU A 69 -24.43 -0.18 4.27
CA GLU A 69 -25.47 -0.86 5.05
C GLU A 69 -26.64 -1.27 4.14
N CYS A 70 -27.16 -0.36 3.31
CA CYS A 70 -28.20 -0.68 2.32
C CYS A 70 -27.73 -1.71 1.29
N GLN A 71 -26.45 -1.67 0.87
CA GLN A 71 -25.88 -2.67 -0.02
C GLN A 71 -25.81 -4.06 0.64
N MET A 72 -25.40 -4.11 1.90
CA MET A 72 -25.30 -5.36 2.65
C MET A 72 -26.67 -5.95 2.94
N ALA A 73 -27.63 -5.12 3.32
CA ALA A 73 -29.01 -5.53 3.58
C ALA A 73 -29.69 -6.06 2.32
N ALA A 74 -29.55 -5.37 1.18
CA ALA A 74 -30.04 -5.87 -0.11
C ALA A 74 -29.45 -7.24 -0.48
N ARG A 75 -28.13 -7.44 -0.27
CA ARG A 75 -27.47 -8.73 -0.51
C ARG A 75 -27.98 -9.82 0.43
N SER A 76 -28.24 -9.49 1.69
CA SER A 76 -28.80 -10.40 2.68
C SER A 76 -30.19 -10.87 2.28
N ASP A 77 -31.06 -9.94 1.89
CA ASP A 77 -32.43 -10.25 1.46
C ASP A 77 -32.43 -11.07 0.16
N GLU A 78 -31.56 -10.76 -0.79
CA GLU A 78 -31.37 -11.57 -2.00
C GLU A 78 -30.87 -12.99 -1.66
N ALA A 79 -29.97 -13.14 -0.69
CA ALA A 79 -29.49 -14.44 -0.25
C ALA A 79 -30.62 -15.23 0.44
N MET A 80 -31.40 -14.60 1.31
CA MET A 80 -32.55 -15.22 1.97
C MET A 80 -33.62 -15.66 0.95
N LYS A 81 -33.94 -14.81 -0.03
CA LYS A 81 -34.85 -15.18 -1.14
C LYS A 81 -34.31 -16.34 -1.95
N ARG A 82 -33.00 -16.38 -2.23
CA ARG A 82 -32.36 -17.53 -2.87
C ARG A 82 -32.52 -18.79 -2.03
N HIS A 83 -32.32 -18.71 -0.72
CA HIS A 83 -32.53 -19.85 0.19
C HIS A 83 -33.99 -20.34 0.22
N LEU A 84 -34.96 -19.43 0.24
CA LEU A 84 -36.39 -19.77 0.20
C LEU A 84 -36.83 -20.42 -1.12
N ASN A 85 -36.15 -20.08 -2.23
CA ASN A 85 -36.43 -20.61 -3.56
C ASN A 85 -35.62 -21.88 -3.89
N LEU A 86 -34.75 -22.36 -2.99
CA LEU A 86 -34.08 -23.64 -3.16
C LEU A 86 -35.05 -24.75 -2.78
N SER A 87 -35.33 -25.65 -3.70
CA SER A 87 -35.98 -26.92 -3.39
C SER A 87 -35.14 -27.70 -2.36
N PRO A 88 -35.75 -28.61 -1.58
CA PRO A 88 -35.01 -29.44 -0.63
C PRO A 88 -33.85 -30.13 -1.34
N ALA A 89 -32.66 -30.07 -0.77
CA ALA A 89 -31.52 -30.81 -1.29
C ALA A 89 -31.88 -32.29 -1.33
N SER A 90 -31.78 -32.92 -2.49
CA SER A 90 -31.86 -34.38 -2.61
C SER A 90 -30.81 -35.01 -1.70
N GLU A 91 -31.05 -36.24 -1.23
CA GLU A 91 -30.04 -36.98 -0.48
C GLU A 91 -28.70 -36.96 -1.26
N PRO A 92 -27.58 -36.65 -0.59
CA PRO A 92 -26.30 -36.49 -1.28
C PRO A 92 -25.89 -37.84 -1.86
N GLU A 93 -25.82 -37.93 -3.18
CA GLU A 93 -25.23 -39.09 -3.85
C GLU A 93 -23.81 -39.29 -3.33
N VAL A 94 -23.52 -40.47 -2.79
CA VAL A 94 -22.19 -40.84 -2.33
C VAL A 94 -21.44 -41.50 -3.48
N TYR A 95 -20.32 -40.89 -3.87
CA TYR A 95 -19.45 -41.39 -4.92
C TYR A 95 -18.28 -42.15 -4.32
N GLN A 96 -18.05 -43.38 -4.81
CA GLN A 96 -16.83 -44.15 -4.56
C GLN A 96 -15.73 -43.69 -5.53
N ARG A 97 -14.56 -43.31 -5.01
CA ARG A 97 -13.45 -42.79 -5.83
C ARG A 97 -12.10 -43.35 -5.36
N GLU A 98 -11.15 -43.45 -6.28
CA GLU A 98 -9.75 -43.73 -5.98
C GLU A 98 -8.98 -42.43 -5.78
N CYS A 99 -8.23 -42.31 -4.68
CA CYS A 99 -7.37 -41.16 -4.42
C CYS A 99 -6.19 -41.11 -5.42
N LEU A 100 -6.01 -39.99 -6.14
CA LEU A 100 -4.93 -39.85 -7.12
C LEU A 100 -3.51 -39.83 -6.50
N TRP A 101 -3.40 -39.66 -5.18
CA TRP A 101 -2.14 -39.68 -4.44
C TRP A 101 -1.83 -41.04 -3.82
N CYS A 102 -2.59 -41.47 -2.82
CA CYS A 102 -2.32 -42.71 -2.05
C CYS A 102 -2.91 -43.98 -2.67
N LYS A 103 -3.75 -43.87 -3.70
CA LYS A 103 -4.41 -45.00 -4.39
C LYS A 103 -5.46 -45.75 -3.58
N GLU A 104 -5.79 -45.27 -2.38
CA GLU A 104 -6.89 -45.84 -1.58
C GLU A 104 -8.25 -45.42 -2.12
N GLN A 105 -9.22 -46.32 -1.96
CA GLN A 105 -10.63 -46.04 -2.24
C GLN A 105 -11.23 -45.20 -1.11
N PHE A 106 -12.06 -44.21 -1.44
CA PHE A 106 -12.71 -43.34 -0.48
C PHE A 106 -14.10 -42.89 -0.96
N GLU A 107 -14.95 -42.55 -0.01
CA GLU A 107 -16.31 -42.06 -0.23
C GLU A 107 -16.36 -40.53 -0.18
N THR A 108 -17.18 -39.93 -1.04
CA THR A 108 -17.32 -38.48 -1.10
C THR A 108 -18.69 -38.08 -1.66
N PRO A 109 -19.37 -37.06 -1.08
CA PRO A 109 -20.58 -36.49 -1.67
C PRO A 109 -20.26 -35.58 -2.87
N TYR A 110 -18.97 -35.36 -3.18
CA TYR A 110 -18.52 -34.48 -4.25
C TYR A 110 -18.04 -35.29 -5.46
N PRO A 111 -18.66 -35.13 -6.65
CA PRO A 111 -18.37 -35.97 -7.82
C PRO A 111 -16.96 -35.78 -8.38
N ASN A 112 -16.38 -34.58 -8.20
CA ASN A 112 -15.07 -34.23 -8.75
C ASN A 112 -13.94 -34.25 -7.70
N LYS A 113 -14.17 -34.81 -6.51
CA LYS A 113 -13.13 -34.87 -5.48
C LYS A 113 -12.07 -35.92 -5.88
N LEU A 114 -10.82 -35.49 -5.96
CA LEU A 114 -9.72 -36.31 -6.49
C LEU A 114 -8.88 -37.00 -5.40
N TYR A 115 -9.01 -36.55 -4.15
CA TYR A 115 -8.14 -36.95 -3.05
C TYR A 115 -8.96 -37.25 -1.79
N CYS A 116 -8.53 -38.25 -1.03
CA CYS A 116 -9.20 -38.66 0.21
C CYS A 116 -9.03 -37.64 1.35
N SER A 117 -7.87 -36.97 1.43
CA SER A 117 -7.53 -36.01 2.50
C SER A 117 -6.88 -34.72 1.97
N PRO A 118 -6.84 -33.64 2.78
CA PRO A 118 -6.10 -32.41 2.45
C PRO A 118 -4.61 -32.64 2.20
N GLU A 119 -3.98 -33.55 2.95
CA GLU A 119 -2.56 -33.90 2.81
C GLU A 119 -2.31 -34.61 1.47
N CYS A 120 -3.17 -35.58 1.13
CA CYS A 120 -3.13 -36.25 -0.17
C CYS A 120 -3.35 -35.27 -1.33
N ALA A 121 -4.25 -34.29 -1.14
CA ALA A 121 -4.47 -33.24 -2.13
C ALA A 121 -3.24 -32.36 -2.28
N TYR A 122 -2.58 -31.98 -1.19
CA TYR A 122 -1.36 -31.18 -1.24
C TYR A 122 -0.24 -31.91 -1.98
N GLU A 123 0.10 -33.13 -1.57
CA GLU A 123 1.21 -33.87 -2.18
C GLU A 123 0.89 -34.29 -3.63
N GLY A 124 -0.35 -34.71 -3.91
CA GLY A 124 -0.80 -35.03 -5.25
C GLY A 124 -0.74 -33.85 -6.21
N ASN A 125 -1.27 -32.69 -5.81
CA ASN A 125 -1.21 -31.47 -6.62
C ASN A 125 0.23 -30.96 -6.78
N LYS A 126 1.07 -31.06 -5.74
CA LYS A 126 2.48 -30.70 -5.80
C LYS A 126 3.25 -31.58 -6.79
N ARG A 127 3.01 -32.90 -6.81
CA ARG A 127 3.56 -33.82 -7.81
C ARG A 127 3.13 -33.42 -9.22
N MET A 128 1.83 -33.22 -9.44
CA MET A 128 1.30 -32.81 -10.75
C MET A 128 1.89 -31.49 -11.23
N LYS A 129 2.01 -30.50 -10.33
CA LYS A 129 2.63 -29.20 -10.67
C LYS A 129 4.10 -29.34 -11.02
N ARG A 130 4.87 -30.16 -10.29
CA ARG A 130 6.27 -30.44 -10.63
C ARG A 130 6.40 -31.06 -12.02
N GLN A 131 5.56 -32.04 -12.34
CA GLN A 131 5.54 -32.65 -13.66
C GLN A 131 5.20 -31.62 -14.74
N GLN A 132 4.11 -30.87 -14.55
CA GLN A 132 3.71 -29.80 -15.46
C GLN A 132 4.85 -28.80 -15.71
N TRP A 133 5.53 -28.35 -14.65
CA TRP A 133 6.63 -27.39 -14.77
C TRP A 133 7.85 -28.00 -15.46
N ALA A 134 8.12 -29.29 -15.26
CA ALA A 134 9.20 -29.99 -15.95
C ALA A 134 8.90 -30.16 -17.44
N ASP A 135 7.65 -30.50 -17.79
CA ASP A 135 7.21 -30.68 -19.18
C ASP A 135 7.15 -29.36 -19.95
N GLU A 136 6.71 -28.28 -19.30
CA GLU A 136 6.62 -26.94 -19.88
C GLU A 136 7.93 -26.13 -19.77
N TYR A 137 8.98 -26.70 -19.17
CA TYR A 137 10.25 -26.00 -18.98
C TYR A 137 10.93 -25.73 -20.33
N ALA A 138 11.02 -24.44 -20.66
CA ALA A 138 11.82 -23.95 -21.76
C ALA A 138 12.78 -22.89 -21.23
N PRO A 139 14.10 -23.03 -21.44
CA PRO A 139 15.06 -22.02 -21.04
C PRO A 139 14.81 -20.72 -21.82
N HIS A 140 14.78 -19.60 -21.09
CA HIS A 140 14.62 -18.27 -21.67
C HIS A 140 15.99 -17.60 -21.80
N ILE A 141 16.26 -16.97 -22.95
CA ILE A 141 17.48 -16.20 -23.18
C ILE A 141 17.15 -14.72 -23.03
N PHE A 142 17.91 -14.02 -22.20
CA PHE A 142 17.74 -12.58 -21.98
C PHE A 142 19.09 -11.89 -21.78
N THR A 143 19.11 -10.58 -22.04
CA THR A 143 20.27 -9.73 -21.79
C THR A 143 20.14 -9.09 -20.41
N CYS A 144 21.14 -9.29 -19.55
CA CYS A 144 21.14 -8.71 -18.21
C CYS A 144 21.15 -7.17 -18.25
N LEU A 145 20.20 -6.53 -17.57
CA LEU A 145 20.07 -5.06 -17.56
C LEU A 145 21.22 -4.32 -16.85
N GLU A 146 22.01 -5.01 -16.03
CA GLU A 146 23.14 -4.39 -15.31
C GLU A 146 24.47 -4.53 -16.06
N CYS A 147 24.79 -5.74 -16.54
CA CYS A 147 26.11 -6.03 -17.13
C CYS A 147 26.09 -6.26 -18.66
N GLY A 148 24.91 -6.39 -19.28
CA GLY A 148 24.77 -6.60 -20.72
C GLY A 148 25.11 -8.01 -21.22
N VAL A 149 25.44 -8.93 -20.32
CA VAL A 149 25.72 -10.34 -20.68
C VAL A 149 24.42 -11.06 -21.05
N GLU A 150 24.48 -11.88 -22.09
CA GLU A 150 23.41 -12.80 -22.46
C GLU A 150 23.39 -14.00 -21.52
N VAL A 151 22.21 -14.29 -20.97
CA VAL A 151 22.00 -15.33 -19.98
C VAL A 151 20.90 -16.25 -20.44
N LYS A 152 21.14 -17.54 -20.29
CA LYS A 152 20.15 -18.59 -20.48
C LYS A 152 19.67 -19.03 -19.09
N THR A 153 18.36 -18.99 -18.84
CA THR A 153 17.85 -19.44 -17.54
C THR A 153 18.11 -20.93 -17.33
N GLU A 154 18.58 -21.28 -16.13
CA GLU A 154 18.75 -22.66 -15.67
C GLU A 154 17.50 -23.18 -14.94
N CYS A 155 16.57 -22.28 -14.64
CA CYS A 155 15.32 -22.55 -13.94
C CYS A 155 14.12 -21.95 -14.70
N GLY A 156 12.92 -22.42 -14.37
CA GLY A 156 11.68 -22.02 -15.04
C GLY A 156 11.20 -20.60 -14.75
N ASP A 157 11.99 -19.75 -14.08
CA ASP A 157 11.63 -18.36 -13.86
C ASP A 157 11.87 -17.53 -15.13
N LYS A 158 10.77 -17.10 -15.75
CA LYS A 158 10.74 -16.32 -16.99
C LYS A 158 10.86 -14.81 -16.73
N HIS A 159 10.81 -14.37 -15.48
CA HIS A 159 10.77 -12.95 -15.12
C HIS A 159 12.13 -12.38 -14.72
N SER A 160 13.18 -13.19 -14.66
CA SER A 160 14.50 -12.67 -14.34
C SER A 160 15.01 -11.73 -15.44
N LEU A 161 15.38 -10.53 -15.03
CA LEU A 161 16.00 -9.50 -15.89
C LEU A 161 17.51 -9.39 -15.66
N PHE A 162 18.06 -10.20 -14.75
CA PHE A 162 19.44 -10.08 -14.28
C PHE A 162 20.14 -11.44 -14.26
N CYS A 163 21.44 -11.44 -14.57
CA CYS A 163 22.26 -12.65 -14.57
C CYS A 163 22.50 -13.24 -13.17
N SER A 164 22.34 -12.42 -12.13
CA SER A 164 22.59 -12.81 -10.74
C SER A 164 21.95 -11.80 -9.80
N GLU A 165 21.73 -12.24 -8.55
CA GLU A 165 21.27 -11.39 -7.46
C GLU A 165 22.16 -10.15 -7.30
N ARG A 166 23.48 -10.32 -7.38
CA ARG A 166 24.44 -9.21 -7.33
C ARG A 166 24.18 -8.15 -8.41
N CYS A 167 23.83 -8.55 -9.63
CA CYS A 167 23.53 -7.61 -10.71
C CYS A 167 22.19 -6.91 -10.50
N MET A 168 21.18 -7.65 -10.04
CA MET A 168 19.88 -7.10 -9.65
C MET A 168 20.04 -6.04 -8.54
N GLU A 169 20.73 -6.38 -7.46
CA GLU A 169 20.99 -5.48 -6.32
C GLU A 169 21.74 -4.21 -6.76
N LYS A 170 22.79 -4.35 -7.57
CA LYS A 170 23.54 -3.21 -8.11
C LYS A 170 22.65 -2.27 -8.92
N TYR A 171 21.83 -2.84 -9.81
CA TYR A 171 20.92 -2.08 -10.66
C TYR A 171 19.88 -1.32 -9.83
N HIS A 172 19.18 -2.02 -8.93
CA HIS A 172 18.17 -1.41 -8.07
C HIS A 172 18.77 -0.40 -7.08
N SER A 173 19.96 -0.67 -6.52
CA SER A 173 20.68 0.27 -5.65
C SER A 173 20.99 1.58 -6.37
N ARG A 174 21.39 1.51 -7.65
CA ARG A 174 21.65 2.70 -8.48
C ARG A 174 20.39 3.52 -8.72
N ILE A 175 19.28 2.86 -9.09
CA ILE A 175 17.98 3.52 -9.28
C ILE A 175 17.50 4.18 -7.98
N TYR A 176 17.55 3.43 -6.88
CA TYR A 176 17.17 3.91 -5.55
C TYR A 176 17.96 5.16 -5.16
N LYS A 177 19.30 5.14 -5.30
CA LYS A 177 20.16 6.31 -5.01
C LYS A 177 19.79 7.52 -5.87
N LYS A 178 19.49 7.32 -7.15
CA LYS A 178 19.07 8.40 -8.06
C LYS A 178 17.73 9.01 -7.62
N GLN A 179 16.73 8.18 -7.36
CA GLN A 179 15.41 8.62 -6.90
C GLN A 179 15.50 9.34 -5.55
N ARG A 180 16.24 8.77 -4.58
CA ARG A 180 16.44 9.37 -3.27
C ARG A 180 17.11 10.74 -3.36
N LYS A 181 18.13 10.89 -4.22
CA LYS A 181 18.78 12.18 -4.47
C LYS A 181 17.83 13.21 -5.06
N GLN A 182 16.94 12.79 -5.97
CA GLN A 182 15.92 13.67 -6.54
C GLN A 182 14.90 14.11 -5.48
N GLN A 183 14.39 13.17 -4.68
CA GLN A 183 13.47 13.44 -3.58
C GLN A 183 14.07 14.42 -2.57
N MET A 184 15.33 14.20 -2.16
CA MET A 184 16.03 15.11 -1.26
C MET A 184 16.16 16.51 -1.85
N ARG A 185 16.44 16.64 -3.15
CA ARG A 185 16.54 17.94 -3.83
C ARG A 185 15.19 18.66 -3.93
N SER A 186 14.12 17.95 -4.27
CA SER A 186 12.78 18.56 -4.39
C SER A 186 12.20 18.95 -3.04
N ALA A 187 12.56 18.23 -1.98
CA ALA A 187 12.08 18.45 -0.63
C ALA A 187 12.97 19.40 0.19
N TRP A 188 14.13 19.80 -0.34
CA TRP A 188 15.13 20.57 0.40
C TRP A 188 14.58 21.94 0.85
N VAL A 189 14.83 22.28 2.12
CA VAL A 189 14.49 23.59 2.71
C VAL A 189 15.71 24.22 3.36
N GLU A 190 16.44 23.44 4.16
CA GLU A 190 17.59 23.89 4.93
C GLU A 190 18.61 22.75 5.11
N PRO A 191 19.88 23.03 5.44
CA PRO A 191 20.84 21.99 5.75
C PRO A 191 20.46 21.25 7.04
N VAL A 192 20.32 19.93 6.97
CA VAL A 192 20.13 19.08 8.14
C VAL A 192 21.40 18.27 8.38
N THR A 193 22.12 18.60 9.46
CA THR A 193 23.30 17.83 9.88
C THR A 193 22.91 16.74 10.87
N PHE A 194 23.67 15.65 10.89
CA PHE A 194 23.46 14.59 11.88
C PHE A 194 23.58 15.11 13.31
N ASP A 195 24.56 15.98 13.58
CA ASP A 195 24.80 16.51 14.93
C ASP A 195 23.63 17.34 15.42
N ALA A 196 23.08 18.21 14.57
CA ALA A 196 21.90 18.99 14.91
C ALA A 196 20.71 18.10 15.29
N VAL A 197 20.47 17.02 14.53
CA VAL A 197 19.41 16.05 14.83
C VAL A 197 19.72 15.29 16.12
N TYR A 198 20.94 14.79 16.29
CA TYR A 198 21.35 13.97 17.43
C TYR A 198 21.25 14.73 18.76
N TYR A 199 21.84 15.92 18.83
CA TYR A 199 21.86 16.72 20.05
C TYR A 199 20.49 17.28 20.40
N ARG A 200 19.69 17.72 19.41
CA ARG A 200 18.31 18.15 19.67
C ARG A 200 17.45 17.01 20.22
N SER A 201 17.67 15.78 19.75
CA SER A 201 16.97 14.59 20.23
C SER A 201 17.57 14.00 21.52
N ASN A 202 18.60 14.62 22.12
CA ASN A 202 19.32 14.09 23.30
C ASN A 202 19.76 12.62 23.15
N GLY A 203 20.10 12.18 21.93
CA GLY A 203 20.47 10.79 21.68
C GLY A 203 19.30 9.79 21.83
N VAL A 204 18.05 10.24 21.83
CA VAL A 204 16.85 9.39 21.95
C VAL A 204 16.20 9.17 20.58
N CYS A 205 15.83 7.92 20.29
CA CYS A 205 15.11 7.57 19.08
C CYS A 205 13.69 8.15 19.09
N GLY A 206 13.33 8.93 18.07
CA GLY A 206 11.99 9.52 17.92
C GLY A 206 10.87 8.53 17.56
N ILE A 207 11.22 7.29 17.21
CA ILE A 207 10.24 6.24 16.88
C ILE A 207 9.94 5.34 18.08
N CYS A 208 10.99 4.86 18.75
CA CYS A 208 10.85 3.84 19.78
C CYS A 208 11.20 4.30 21.20
N GLY A 209 11.69 5.54 21.35
CA GLY A 209 12.03 6.13 22.64
C GLY A 209 13.30 5.58 23.31
N LEU A 210 13.99 4.60 22.71
CA LEU A 210 15.20 4.03 23.28
C LEU A 210 16.45 4.88 22.96
N PRO A 211 17.50 4.84 23.80
CA PRO A 211 18.77 5.49 23.52
C PRO A 211 19.41 4.99 22.22
N VAL A 212 20.08 5.90 21.50
CA VAL A 212 20.80 5.64 20.26
C VAL A 212 22.26 6.06 20.47
N SER A 213 23.19 5.14 20.22
CA SER A 213 24.61 5.49 20.22
C SER A 213 24.92 6.48 19.09
N TYR A 214 26.02 7.20 19.19
CA TYR A 214 26.46 8.10 18.10
C TYR A 214 26.97 7.33 16.86
N ASP A 215 27.07 5.99 16.93
CA ASP A 215 27.51 5.15 15.81
C ASP A 215 26.57 5.26 14.61
N LYS A 216 27.12 5.41 13.41
CA LYS A 216 26.39 5.54 12.13
C LYS A 216 26.68 4.36 11.18
N SER A 217 27.30 3.31 11.70
CA SER A 217 27.74 2.13 10.95
C SER A 217 26.56 1.49 10.20
N PRO A 218 26.69 1.23 8.90
CA PRO A 218 25.60 0.63 8.12
C PRO A 218 25.35 -0.85 8.45
N ALA A 219 26.34 -1.53 9.05
CA ALA A 219 26.25 -2.94 9.42
C ALA A 219 25.50 -3.17 10.75
N ASP A 220 25.47 -2.17 11.64
CA ASP A 220 24.74 -2.26 12.89
C ASP A 220 23.30 -1.75 12.71
N ILE A 221 22.34 -2.63 12.89
CA ILE A 221 20.91 -2.31 12.81
C ILE A 221 20.45 -1.39 13.95
N TRP A 222 21.21 -1.26 15.04
CA TRP A 222 20.97 -0.33 16.14
C TRP A 222 21.75 0.97 16.00
N ALA A 223 22.54 1.16 14.94
CA ALA A 223 23.21 2.43 14.68
C ALA A 223 22.21 3.56 14.40
N ALA A 224 22.67 4.79 14.60
CA ALA A 224 21.91 6.01 14.36
C ALA A 224 21.72 6.32 12.88
N THR A 225 20.52 6.81 12.56
CA THR A 225 20.15 7.40 11.28
C THR A 225 19.27 8.62 11.46
N ILE A 226 19.23 9.46 10.43
CA ILE A 226 18.25 10.53 10.30
C ILE A 226 17.03 9.95 9.59
N ASP A 227 15.91 9.92 10.30
CA ASP A 227 14.59 9.57 9.78
C ASP A 227 13.81 10.84 9.41
N HIS A 228 12.90 10.72 8.45
CA HIS A 228 11.96 11.77 8.08
C HIS A 228 10.59 11.44 8.69
N ILE A 229 10.10 12.29 9.60
CA ILE A 229 8.81 12.11 10.30
C ILE A 229 7.70 11.90 9.27
N VAL A 230 7.55 12.87 8.36
CA VAL A 230 6.82 12.68 7.10
C VAL A 230 7.84 12.24 6.03
N PRO A 231 7.72 11.03 5.45
CA PRO A 231 8.64 10.55 4.44
C PRO A 231 8.70 11.42 3.19
N LEU A 232 9.88 11.54 2.58
CA LEU A 232 10.04 12.32 1.33
C LEU A 232 9.18 11.79 0.17
N SER A 233 8.96 10.47 0.11
CA SER A 233 8.07 9.83 -0.88
C SER A 233 6.61 10.24 -0.74
N ARG A 234 6.22 10.73 0.44
CA ARG A 234 4.86 11.19 0.77
C ARG A 234 4.76 12.71 0.84
N GLY A 235 5.76 13.43 0.32
CA GLY A 235 5.79 14.89 0.26
C GLY A 235 6.37 15.58 1.49
N GLY A 236 6.98 14.84 2.42
CA GLY A 236 7.70 15.43 3.54
C GLY A 236 8.91 16.26 3.09
N LYS A 237 9.21 17.32 3.84
CA LYS A 237 10.31 18.24 3.55
C LYS A 237 11.63 17.75 4.18
N HIS A 238 12.76 18.09 3.59
CA HIS A 238 14.06 17.91 4.20
C HIS A 238 14.46 19.19 4.93
N GLU A 239 14.01 19.27 6.18
CA GLU A 239 14.23 20.34 7.14
C GLU A 239 14.41 19.73 8.53
N LEU A 240 15.01 20.47 9.46
CA LEU A 240 15.33 19.95 10.78
C LEU A 240 14.04 19.53 11.51
N SER A 241 12.97 20.32 11.45
CA SER A 241 11.65 20.02 12.02
C SER A 241 11.02 18.70 11.56
N ASN A 242 11.26 18.28 10.31
CA ASN A 242 10.75 17.02 9.75
C ASN A 242 11.76 15.87 9.84
N CYS A 243 12.95 16.11 10.37
CA CYS A 243 13.95 15.07 10.60
C CYS A 243 13.94 14.67 12.08
N GLN A 244 14.18 13.40 12.39
CA GLN A 244 14.33 12.90 13.77
C GLN A 244 15.44 11.85 13.85
N LEU A 245 16.01 11.68 15.05
CA LEU A 245 16.98 10.61 15.29
C LEU A 245 16.25 9.27 15.37
N ALA A 246 16.75 8.25 14.68
CA ALA A 246 16.19 6.91 14.75
C ALA A 246 17.27 5.83 14.65
N HIS A 247 17.06 4.66 15.26
CA HIS A 247 17.84 3.47 14.92
C HIS A 247 17.59 3.07 13.46
N ARG A 248 18.59 2.46 12.81
CA ARG A 248 18.44 1.89 11.47
C ARG A 248 17.25 0.94 11.37
N LEU A 249 17.11 0.06 12.35
CA LEU A 249 16.01 -0.89 12.47
C LEU A 249 14.65 -0.19 12.54
N CYS A 250 14.52 0.80 13.43
CA CYS A 250 13.28 1.55 13.62
C CYS A 250 12.86 2.27 12.33
N ASN A 251 13.79 3.00 11.71
CA ASN A 251 13.58 3.69 10.43
C ASN A 251 13.19 2.70 9.32
N SER A 252 13.89 1.57 9.23
CA SER A 252 13.59 0.51 8.25
C SER A 252 12.22 -0.16 8.46
N THR A 253 11.73 -0.18 9.69
CA THR A 253 10.41 -0.77 10.02
C THR A 253 9.29 0.24 9.77
N LYS A 254 9.52 1.54 10.01
CA LYS A 254 8.59 2.65 9.70
C LYS A 254 8.33 2.82 8.20
N GLN A 255 9.37 2.67 7.37
CA GLN A 255 9.27 2.82 5.91
C GLN A 255 8.66 4.18 5.48
N ASP A 256 7.56 4.17 4.71
CA ASP A 256 6.87 5.35 4.20
C ASP A 256 5.57 5.68 4.94
N ASP A 257 5.42 5.20 6.17
CA ASP A 257 4.29 5.52 7.04
C ASP A 257 4.28 7.00 7.43
N ILE A 258 3.08 7.59 7.40
CA ILE A 258 2.77 9.00 7.66
C ILE A 258 2.00 9.19 8.98
N GLU A 259 1.48 8.11 9.56
CA GLU A 259 0.80 8.15 10.85
C GLU A 259 1.81 8.10 12.01
N ASP A 260 1.32 8.24 13.24
CA ASP A 260 2.14 8.14 14.46
C ASP A 260 2.61 6.68 14.66
N TYR A 261 3.67 6.33 13.92
CA TYR A 261 4.21 4.99 13.87
C TYR A 261 4.97 4.69 15.17
N HIS A 262 4.47 3.70 15.92
CA HIS A 262 5.11 3.20 17.12
C HIS A 262 5.39 1.70 16.99
N ILE A 263 6.44 1.24 17.67
CA ILE A 263 6.82 -0.17 17.71
C ILE A 263 6.44 -0.74 19.07
N ASP A 264 5.48 -1.67 19.11
CA ASP A 264 5.29 -2.54 20.26
C ASP A 264 6.40 -3.61 20.24
N TRP A 265 7.45 -3.37 21.03
CA TRP A 265 8.59 -4.30 21.12
C TRP A 265 8.22 -5.64 21.74
N ALA A 266 7.19 -5.72 22.59
CA ALA A 266 6.78 -6.98 23.19
C ALA A 266 6.09 -7.88 22.15
N GLU A 267 5.15 -7.31 21.39
CA GLU A 267 4.50 -8.00 20.27
C GLU A 267 5.51 -8.35 19.18
N LYS A 268 6.36 -7.39 18.78
CA LYS A 268 7.37 -7.60 17.74
C LYS A 268 8.36 -8.70 18.10
N ASN A 269 8.84 -8.73 19.36
CA ASN A 269 9.75 -9.79 19.80
C ASN A 269 9.08 -11.16 19.84
N LYS A 270 7.78 -11.23 20.14
CA LYS A 270 7.00 -12.47 20.06
C LYS A 270 6.87 -12.97 18.61
N LEU A 271 6.55 -12.08 17.67
CA LEU A 271 6.41 -12.43 16.24
C LEU A 271 7.75 -12.82 15.61
N ASP A 272 8.83 -12.16 16.02
CA ASP A 272 10.19 -12.42 15.52
C ASP A 272 10.93 -13.50 16.35
N ASN A 273 10.21 -14.40 17.03
CA ASN A 273 10.77 -15.54 17.78
C ASN A 273 11.91 -15.18 18.76
N GLY A 274 11.77 -14.06 19.49
CA GLY A 274 12.72 -13.64 20.51
C GLY A 274 13.98 -12.96 19.97
N ARG A 275 14.04 -12.64 18.67
CA ARG A 275 15.21 -12.04 18.00
C ARG A 275 15.75 -10.76 18.66
N TRP A 276 14.92 -10.00 19.37
CA TRP A 276 15.28 -8.69 19.92
C TRP A 276 15.59 -8.72 21.42
N THR A 277 15.49 -9.89 22.05
CA THR A 277 15.57 -10.05 23.51
C THR A 277 16.82 -9.44 24.11
N ASP A 278 18.00 -9.70 23.54
CA ASP A 278 19.28 -9.19 24.07
C ASP A 278 19.36 -7.67 24.04
N ALA A 279 18.93 -7.06 22.93
CA ALA A 279 18.93 -5.61 22.77
C ALA A 279 17.93 -4.95 23.73
N LEU A 280 16.71 -5.48 23.84
CA LEU A 280 15.70 -4.95 24.75
C LEU A 280 16.10 -5.13 26.22
N THR A 281 16.76 -6.24 26.56
CA THR A 281 17.28 -6.51 27.91
C THR A 281 18.39 -5.53 28.28
N LYS A 282 19.29 -5.20 27.35
CA LYS A 282 20.33 -4.19 27.55
C LYS A 282 19.75 -2.83 27.95
N TYR A 283 18.64 -2.42 27.32
CA TYR A 283 18.02 -1.11 27.58
C TYR A 283 17.08 -1.10 28.79
N SER A 284 16.40 -2.21 29.11
CA SER A 284 15.55 -2.31 30.31
C SER A 284 16.37 -2.27 31.62
N LEU A 285 17.61 -2.74 31.59
CA LEU A 285 18.56 -2.60 32.70
C LEU A 285 19.02 -1.15 32.91
N HIS A 286 19.16 -0.36 31.84
CA HIS A 286 19.53 1.06 31.93
C HIS A 286 18.43 1.92 32.55
N THR A 287 17.15 1.64 32.25
CA THR A 287 16.02 2.38 32.85
C THR A 287 15.90 2.15 34.35
N ARG A 288 16.28 0.97 34.85
CA ARG A 288 16.30 0.66 36.29
C ARG A 288 17.46 1.33 37.04
N MET A 289 18.60 1.55 36.38
CA MET A 289 19.74 2.23 37.00
C MET A 289 19.59 3.75 37.06
N GLN A 290 18.86 4.37 36.13
CA GLN A 290 18.60 5.82 36.15
C GLN A 290 17.46 6.24 37.09
N ALA A 291 16.59 5.33 37.52
CA ALA A 291 15.55 5.59 38.52
C ALA A 291 16.02 5.39 39.98
N ALA A 292 17.27 4.97 40.17
CA ALA A 292 17.87 4.66 41.48
C ALA A 292 18.95 5.67 41.92
N LEU A 293 19.05 6.82 41.23
CA LEU A 293 19.88 7.98 41.57
C LEU A 293 18.99 9.22 41.68
#